data_AF-A0A183A8U7-F1
#
_entry.id   AF-A0A183A8U7-F1
#
_cell.length_a   1.000
_cell.length_b   1.000
_cell.length_c   1.000
_cell.angle_alpha   90.00
_cell.angle_beta   90.00
_cell.angle_gamma   90.00
#
_symmetry.space_group_name_H-M   'P 1'
#
loop_
_entity.id
_entity.type
_entity.pdbx_description
1 polymer ?
#
loop_
_entity_poly.entity_id
_entity_poly.type
_entity_poly.pdbx_seq_one_letter_code
_entity_poly.pdbx_strand_id
1 'polypeptide(L)'
;LSPLGQGSPVAKFLEKNKNGGLHHVCIEVDNLGEAIRGIKKKNLRFLAPEPKIGACGVPIIFMNPKDASGVLTELEESHDAEGH
;
A
#
# COMPACT_ATOMS: atom_id res chain seq x y z
N LEU A 1 -1.02 5.20 -14.20
CA LEU A 1 0.07 4.19 -14.23
C LEU A 1 1.38 4.93 -14.50
N SER A 2 2.32 4.92 -13.55
CA SER A 2 3.67 5.47 -13.75
C SER A 2 4.34 4.81 -14.96
N PRO A 3 5.25 5.50 -15.67
CA PRO A 3 5.86 4.98 -16.88
C PRO A 3 6.47 3.60 -16.66
N LEU A 4 6.24 2.70 -17.61
CA LEU A 4 6.76 1.32 -17.64
C LEU A 4 8.25 1.29 -18.00
N GLY A 5 9.05 2.14 -17.36
CA GLY A 5 10.50 2.17 -17.52
C GLY A 5 11.20 1.05 -16.73
N GLN A 6 12.49 0.85 -17.00
CA GLN A 6 13.36 0.03 -16.15
C GLN A 6 13.29 0.57 -14.71
N GLY A 7 12.77 -0.22 -13.78
CA GLY A 7 12.55 0.18 -12.38
C GLY A 7 11.09 0.42 -11.98
N SER A 8 10.12 0.18 -12.88
CA SER A 8 8.70 0.26 -12.51
C SER A 8 8.38 -0.66 -11.31
N PRO A 9 7.70 -0.15 -10.26
CA PRO A 9 7.33 -0.95 -9.08
C PRO A 9 6.50 -2.20 -9.40
N VAL A 10 5.83 -2.22 -10.56
CA VAL A 10 4.98 -3.33 -11.02
C VAL A 10 5.67 -4.27 -12.01
N ALA A 11 6.92 -4.00 -12.41
CA ALA A 11 7.61 -4.78 -13.44
C ALA A 11 7.66 -6.27 -13.09
N LYS A 12 8.13 -6.60 -11.88
CA LYS A 12 8.19 -7.99 -11.38
C LYS A 12 6.82 -8.66 -11.29
N PHE A 13 5.75 -7.90 -11.03
CA PHE A 13 4.39 -8.42 -11.01
C PHE A 13 3.94 -8.80 -12.41
N LEU A 14 4.12 -7.91 -13.40
CA LEU A 14 3.76 -8.17 -14.80
C LEU A 14 4.63 -9.27 -15.43
N GLU A 15 5.90 -9.37 -15.03
CA GLU A 15 6.77 -10.46 -15.46
C GLU A 15 6.22 -11.83 -15.07
N LYS A 16 5.71 -11.95 -13.83
CA LYS A 16 5.12 -13.18 -13.28
C LYS A 16 3.69 -13.42 -13.77
N ASN A 17 2.93 -12.36 -14.02
CA ASN A 17 1.52 -12.41 -14.40
C ASN A 17 1.33 -11.84 -15.81
N LYS A 18 1.69 -12.63 -16.83
CA LYS A 18 1.67 -12.20 -18.24
C LYS A 18 0.30 -11.73 -18.74
N ASN A 19 -0.76 -12.27 -18.16
CA ASN A 19 -2.15 -11.92 -18.50
C ASN A 19 -2.72 -10.82 -17.60
N GLY A 20 -1.89 -10.18 -16.76
CA GLY A 20 -2.32 -9.23 -15.74
C GLY A 20 -2.96 -9.91 -14.52
N GLY A 21 -3.58 -9.09 -13.67
CA GLY A 21 -4.25 -9.53 -12.44
C GLY A 21 -4.40 -8.39 -11.43
N LEU A 22 -5.08 -8.67 -10.31
CA LEU A 22 -5.19 -7.74 -9.20
C LEU A 22 -3.81 -7.63 -8.51
N HIS A 23 -3.20 -6.45 -8.58
CA HIS A 23 -1.86 -6.23 -8.05
C HIS A 23 -1.86 -5.95 -6.53
N HIS A 24 -2.71 -5.04 -6.08
CA HIS A 24 -2.95 -4.73 -4.68
C HIS A 24 -4.35 -4.13 -4.52
N VAL A 25 -4.78 -3.99 -3.28
CA VAL A 25 -5.93 -3.17 -2.89
C VAL A 25 -5.43 -1.99 -2.08
N CYS A 26 -6.06 -0.84 -2.24
CA CYS A 26 -5.82 0.34 -1.42
C CYS A 26 -7.01 0.52 -0.48
N ILE A 27 -6.71 0.77 0.80
CA ILE A 27 -7.69 1.06 1.84
C ILE A 27 -7.36 2.45 2.36
N GLU A 28 -8.32 3.35 2.20
CA GLU A 28 -8.24 4.70 2.74
C GLU A 28 -8.44 4.68 4.27
N VAL A 29 -7.68 5.50 4.98
CA VAL A 29 -7.77 5.65 6.44
C VAL A 29 -7.73 7.13 6.83
N ASP A 30 -8.54 7.52 7.81
CA ASP A 30 -8.63 8.92 8.26
C ASP A 30 -7.31 9.43 8.88
N ASN A 31 -6.57 8.54 9.54
CA ASN A 31 -5.29 8.86 10.16
C ASN A 31 -4.31 7.69 10.00
N LEU A 32 -3.31 7.88 9.14
CA LEU A 32 -2.37 6.81 8.81
C LEU A 32 -1.48 6.44 10.01
N GLY A 33 -1.11 7.42 10.83
CA GLY A 33 -0.30 7.20 12.02
C GLY A 33 -0.98 6.31 13.07
N GLU A 34 -2.27 6.54 13.33
CA GLU A 34 -3.08 5.69 14.21
C GLU A 34 -3.28 4.30 13.62
N ALA A 35 -3.58 4.19 12.33
CA ALA A 35 -3.71 2.90 11.66
C ALA A 35 -2.43 2.06 11.79
N ILE A 36 -1.25 2.66 11.56
CA ILE A 36 0.06 2.02 11.69
C ILE A 36 0.29 1.55 13.13
N ARG A 37 0.01 2.39 14.13
CA ARG A 37 0.13 2.01 15.54
C ARG A 37 -0.78 0.83 15.88
N GLY A 38 -2.04 0.87 15.45
CA GLY A 38 -3.00 -0.20 15.69
C GLY A 38 -2.57 -1.54 15.08
N ILE A 39 -2.02 -1.52 13.87
CA ILE A 39 -1.52 -2.71 13.17
C ILE A 39 -0.24 -3.25 13.83
N LYS A 40 0.71 -2.37 14.19
CA LYS A 40 1.94 -2.77 14.92
C LYS A 40 1.62 -3.41 16.28
N LYS A 41 0.61 -2.89 17.01
CA LYS A 41 0.14 -3.49 18.28
C LYS A 41 -0.38 -4.93 18.12
N LYS A 42 -0.85 -5.30 16.92
CA LYS A 42 -1.31 -6.65 16.58
C LYS A 42 -0.17 -7.55 16.07
N ASN A 43 1.09 -7.10 16.16
CA ASN A 43 2.29 -7.79 15.65
C ASN A 43 2.25 -8.07 14.14
N LEU A 44 1.50 -7.28 13.37
CA LEU A 44 1.46 -7.35 11.91
C LEU A 44 2.54 -6.45 11.29
N ARG A 45 3.09 -6.84 10.14
CA ARG A 45 4.25 -6.19 9.54
C ARG A 45 3.88 -5.30 8.37
N PHE A 46 4.70 -4.27 8.18
CA PHE A 46 4.75 -3.45 6.99
C PHE A 46 5.99 -3.81 6.15
N LEU A 47 5.94 -3.51 4.86
CA LEU A 47 7.07 -3.71 3.94
C LEU A 47 8.17 -2.66 4.11
N ALA A 48 7.83 -1.50 4.68
CA ALA A 48 8.74 -0.39 4.95
C ALA A 48 8.63 0.04 6.42
N PRO A 49 9.69 0.63 7.00
CA PRO A 49 9.66 1.10 8.39
C PRO A 49 8.73 2.31 8.59
N GLU A 50 8.60 3.17 7.56
CA GLU A 50 7.86 4.42 7.58
C GLU A 50 7.01 4.60 6.31
N PRO A 51 5.93 5.40 6.38
CA PRO A 51 5.16 5.82 5.20
C PRO A 51 5.99 6.59 4.19
N LYS A 52 5.51 6.64 2.95
CA LYS A 52 6.06 7.48 1.89
C LYS A 52 4.92 8.20 1.17
N ILE A 53 5.24 9.24 0.39
CA ILE A 53 4.24 9.89 -0.45
C ILE A 53 3.86 8.98 -1.63
N GLY A 54 2.57 8.74 -1.78
CA GLY A 54 1.95 7.92 -2.81
C GLY A 54 1.68 8.67 -4.12
N ALA A 55 1.04 7.99 -5.06
CA ALA A 55 0.77 8.54 -6.40
C ALA A 55 -0.26 9.69 -6.36
N CYS A 56 -1.14 9.69 -5.36
CA CYS A 56 -2.15 10.72 -5.12
C CYS A 56 -1.64 11.87 -4.24
N GLY A 57 -0.33 11.94 -3.96
CA GLY A 57 0.28 13.03 -3.17
C GLY A 57 0.09 12.94 -1.66
N VAL A 58 -0.56 11.88 -1.17
CA VAL A 58 -0.80 11.61 0.26
C VAL A 58 0.12 10.53 0.81
N PRO A 59 0.33 10.47 2.14
CA PRO A 59 1.08 9.38 2.77
C PRO A 59 0.45 8.00 2.54
N ILE A 60 1.30 7.02 2.21
CA ILE A 60 0.91 5.62 2.02
C ILE A 60 1.89 4.65 2.70
N ILE A 61 1.42 3.45 3.05
CA ILE A 61 2.28 2.34 3.47
C ILE A 61 1.70 0.98 3.06
N PHE A 62 2.55 0.02 2.72
CA PHE A 62 2.13 -1.34 2.37
C PHE A 62 2.30 -2.32 3.53
N MET A 63 1.25 -3.10 3.79
CA MET A 63 1.32 -4.26 4.68
C MET A 63 2.07 -5.43 4.02
N ASN A 64 2.68 -6.30 4.83
CA ASN A 64 3.27 -7.53 4.34
C ASN A 64 2.15 -8.50 3.91
N PRO A 65 2.12 -9.00 2.65
CA PRO A 65 1.06 -9.90 2.19
C PRO A 65 0.91 -11.16 3.03
N LYS A 66 1.99 -11.64 3.67
CA LYS A 66 1.93 -12.80 4.58
C LYS A 66 1.04 -12.58 5.79
N ASP A 67 0.81 -11.32 6.15
CA ASP A 67 0.00 -10.91 7.29
C ASP A 67 -1.41 -10.44 6.85
N ALA A 68 -1.68 -10.46 5.53
CA ALA A 68 -2.92 -10.01 4.88
C ALA A 68 -3.45 -11.05 3.88
N SER A 69 -3.43 -12.33 4.27
CA SER A 69 -3.99 -13.45 3.48
C SER A 69 -3.48 -13.54 2.04
N GLY A 70 -2.22 -13.15 1.80
CA GLY A 70 -1.59 -13.16 0.49
C GLY A 70 -1.86 -11.91 -0.37
N VAL A 71 -2.67 -10.97 0.11
CA VAL A 71 -3.01 -9.74 -0.61
C VAL A 71 -2.04 -8.62 -0.27
N LEU A 72 -1.42 -8.01 -1.28
CA LEU A 72 -0.69 -6.77 -1.09
C LEU A 72 -1.72 -5.66 -0.78
N THR A 73 -1.65 -5.10 0.42
CA THR A 73 -2.61 -4.11 0.92
C THR A 73 -1.87 -2.80 1.18
N GLU A 74 -2.32 -1.74 0.52
CA GLU A 74 -1.88 -0.36 0.72
C GLU A 74 -2.84 0.33 1.69
N LEU A 75 -2.30 1.06 2.65
CA LEU A 75 -3.05 2.04 3.44
C LEU A 75 -2.67 3.43 2.92
N GLU A 76 -3.68 4.22 2.57
CA GLU A 76 -3.54 5.59 2.09
C GLU A 76 -4.24 6.54 3.07
N GLU A 77 -3.56 7.62 3.45
CA GLU A 77 -4.20 8.66 4.26
C GLU A 77 -5.25 9.40 3.42
N SER A 78 -6.44 9.57 3.99
CA SER A 78 -7.55 10.27 3.34
C SER A 78 -7.12 11.68 2.94
N HIS A 79 -7.56 12.15 1.77
CA HIS A 79 -7.29 13.52 1.30
C HIS A 79 -8.02 14.58 2.15
N ASP A 80 -8.98 14.13 2.95
CA ASP A 80 -9.99 14.95 3.59
C ASP A 80 -9.85 14.77 5.11
N ALA A 81 -9.48 15.83 5.84
CA ALA A 81 -9.51 15.81 7.31
C ALA A 81 -10.95 15.79 7.88
N GLU A 82 -11.96 15.84 7.02
CA GLU A 82 -13.38 15.80 7.36
C GLU A 82 -14.02 14.66 6.58
N GLY A 83 -14.19 13.52 7.26
CA GLY A 83 -14.76 12.30 6.69
C GLY A 83 -16.07 12.55 5.93
N HIS A 84 -16.10 12.02 4.71
CA HIS A 84 -17.31 11.90 3.90
C HIS A 84 -18.11 10.64 4.29
#